data_AF-A0A938U6W1-F1
#
_entry.id   AF-A0A938U6W1-F1
#
_cell.length_a   1.000
_cell.length_b   1.000
_cell.length_c   1.000
_cell.angle_alpha   90.00
_cell.angle_beta   90.00
_cell.angle_gamma   90.00
#
_symmetry.space_group_name_H-M   'P 1'
#
loop_
_entity.id
_entity.type
_entity.pdbx_description
1 polymer ?
#
loop_
_entity_poly.entity_id
_entity_poly.type
_entity_poly.pdbx_seq_one_letter_code
_entity_poly.pdbx_strand_id
1 'polypeptide(L)' 'MDIRQTKITLKEIQEILPTFSRPEILELDRKIHEYLETVTFSKAAEAAFYEWNDPEEAIYDED' A
#
# COMPACT_ATOMS: atom_id res chain seq x y z
N MET A 1 -20.78 -1.35 11.00
CA MET A 1 -20.63 -0.16 10.14
C MET A 1 -20.30 -0.68 8.75
N ASP A 2 -21.24 -0.53 7.83
CA ASP A 2 -21.12 -1.00 6.44
C ASP A 2 -20.12 -0.09 5.72
N ILE A 3 -18.86 -0.53 5.60
CA ILE A 3 -17.85 0.17 4.83
C ILE A 3 -18.19 -0.11 3.37
N ARG A 4 -19.10 0.69 2.81
CA ARG A 4 -19.41 0.66 1.38
C ARG A 4 -18.08 0.85 0.66
N GLN A 5 -17.57 -0.21 0.03
CA GLN A 5 -16.49 -0.10 -0.94
C GLN A 5 -17.07 0.66 -2.14
N THR A 6 -17.12 1.98 -2.04
CA THR A 6 -17.42 2.84 -3.17
C THR A 6 -16.26 2.64 -4.13
N LYS A 7 -16.55 1.93 -5.23
CA LYS A 7 -15.57 1.64 -6.28
C LYS A 7 -15.36 2.93 -7.08
N ILE A 8 -14.62 3.86 -6.49
CA ILE A 8 -14.31 5.15 -7.12
C ILE A 8 -13.30 4.88 -8.24
N THR A 9 -13.65 5.30 -9.45
CA THR A 9 -12.80 5.17 -10.63
C THR A 9 -11.77 6.30 -10.69
N LEU A 10 -10.64 6.06 -11.37
CA LEU A 10 -9.62 7.10 -11.56
C LEU A 10 -10.17 8.36 -12.22
N LYS A 11 -11.13 8.20 -13.14
CA LYS A 11 -11.77 9.31 -13.84
C LYS A 11 -12.57 10.20 -12.89
N GLU A 12 -13.31 9.61 -11.96
CA GLU A 12 -14.05 10.37 -10.94
C GLU A 12 -13.10 11.13 -10.02
N ILE A 13 -11.96 10.54 -9.64
CA ILE A 13 -10.94 11.26 -8.85
C ILE A 13 -10.40 12.46 -9.63
N GLN A 14 -10.11 12.30 -10.92
CA GLN A 14 -9.62 13.37 -11.78
C GLN A 14 -10.64 14.51 -11.95
N GLU A 15 -11.93 14.20 -11.96
CA GLU A 15 -13.00 15.19 -12.06
C GLU A 15 -13.23 15.95 -10.74
N ILE A 16 -12.99 15.30 -9.59
CA ILE A 16 -13.15 15.92 -8.27
C ILE A 16 -11.89 16.69 -7.86
N LEU A 17 -10.70 16.26 -8.28
CA LEU A 17 -9.40 16.87 -7.91
C LEU A 17 -9.37 18.42 -8.07
N PRO A 18 -9.90 19.02 -9.16
CA PRO A 18 -9.93 20.47 -9.35
C PRO A 18 -10.84 21.23 -8.37
N THR A 19 -11.76 20.53 -7.69
CA THR A 19 -12.69 21.13 -6.71
C THR A 19 -12.03 21.36 -5.35
N PHE A 20 -10.89 20.72 -5.09
CA PHE A 20 -10.14 20.88 -3.86
C PHE A 20 -9.30 22.14 -3.87
N SER A 21 -9.11 22.72 -2.69
CA SER A 21 -8.14 23.77 -2.48
C SER A 21 -6.72 23.23 -2.54
N ARG A 22 -5.75 24.12 -2.81
CA ARG A 22 -4.32 23.78 -2.82
C ARG A 22 -3.84 23.00 -1.57
N PRO A 23 -4.18 23.40 -0.32
CA PRO A 23 -3.75 22.64 0.85
C PRO A 23 -4.37 21.23 0.92
N GLU A 24 -5.62 21.06 0.49
CA GLU A 24 -6.28 19.74 0.48
C GLU A 24 -5.64 18.81 -0.55
N ILE A 25 -5.24 19.32 -1.72
CA ILE A 25 -4.51 18.55 -2.72
C ILE A 25 -3.16 18.08 -2.17
N LEU A 26 -2.44 18.95 -1.45
CA LEU A 26 -1.16 18.59 -0.82
C LEU A 26 -1.34 17.54 0.29
N GLU A 27 -2.43 17.64 1.07
CA GLU A 27 -2.74 16.64 2.09
C GLU A 27 -3.09 15.28 1.48
N LEU A 28 -3.86 15.28 0.39
CA LEU A 28 -4.22 14.07 -0.34
C LEU A 28 -2.97 13.39 -0.92
N ASP A 29 -2.09 14.18 -1.53
CA ASP A 29 -0.81 13.69 -2.06
C ASP A 29 0.05 13.04 -0.97
N ARG A 30 0.18 13.68 0.20
CA ARG A 30 0.90 13.11 1.36
C ARG A 30 0.33 11.76 1.78
N LYS A 31 -1.00 11.66 1.93
CA LYS A 31 -1.67 10.42 2.34
C LYS A 31 -1.48 9.29 1.33
N ILE A 32 -1.50 9.61 0.03
CA ILE A 32 -1.24 8.63 -1.03
C ILE A 32 0.20 8.10 -0.93
N HIS A 33 1.19 8.98 -0.75
CA HIS A 33 2.58 8.57 -0.60
C HIS A 33 2.80 7.71 0.65
N GLU A 34 2.24 8.09 1.81
CA GLU A 34 2.32 7.32 3.05
C GLU A 34 1.74 5.90 2.88
N TYR A 35 0.61 5.78 2.21
CA TYR A 35 0.01 4.47 1.90
C TYR A 35 0.91 3.63 0.99
N LEU A 36 1.44 4.22 -0.08
CA LEU A 36 2.32 3.52 -1.02
C LEU A 36 3.62 3.06 -0.37
N GLU A 37 4.23 3.89 0.49
CA GLU A 37 5.41 3.51 1.28
C GLU A 37 5.07 2.32 2.19
N THR A 38 3.97 2.40 2.93
CA THR A 38 3.53 1.33 3.84
C THR A 38 3.35 0.01 3.09
N VAL A 39 2.67 0.03 1.94
CA VAL A 39 2.48 -1.17 1.10
C VAL A 39 3.82 -1.70 0.58
N THR A 40 4.72 -0.82 0.17
CA THR A 40 6.05 -1.20 -0.33
C THR A 40 6.87 -1.89 0.76
N PHE A 41 6.94 -1.31 1.95
CA PHE A 41 7.64 -1.91 3.09
C PHE A 41 7.00 -3.23 3.51
N SER A 42 5.67 -3.31 3.51
CA SER A 42 4.96 -4.54 3.88
C SER A 42 5.28 -5.68 2.90
N LYS A 43 5.31 -5.40 1.60
CA LYS A 43 5.68 -6.39 0.57
C LYS A 43 7.14 -6.80 0.66
N ALA A 44 8.03 -5.85 0.94
CA ALA A 44 9.45 -6.15 1.15
C ALA A 44 9.66 -7.05 2.37
N ALA A 45 8.94 -6.78 3.47
CA ALA A 45 8.95 -7.64 4.65
C ALA A 45 8.39 -9.03 4.33
N GLU A 46 7.25 -9.13 3.64
CA GLU A 46 6.67 -10.41 3.22
C GLU A 46 7.65 -11.24 2.36
N ALA A 47 8.32 -10.61 1.40
CA ALA A 47 9.33 -11.27 0.58
C ALA A 47 10.52 -11.79 1.41
N ALA A 48 11.02 -10.98 2.34
CA ALA A 48 12.11 -11.39 3.24
C ALA A 48 11.69 -12.53 4.18
N PHE A 49 10.45 -12.53 4.67
CA PHE A 49 9.91 -13.64 5.46
C PHE A 49 9.74 -14.91 4.63
N TYR A 50 9.36 -14.79 3.36
CA TYR A 50 9.24 -15.94 2.48
C TYR A 50 10.62 -16.57 2.20
N GLU A 51 11.64 -15.74 1.90
CA GLU A 51 13.02 -16.20 1.69
C GLU A 51 13.62 -16.83 2.96
N TRP A 52 13.36 -16.25 4.14
CA TRP A 52 13.82 -16.84 5.40
C TRP A 52 13.18 -18.20 5.72
N ASN A 53 11.94 -18.41 5.29
CA ASN A 53 11.23 -19.68 5.45
C ASN A 53 11.46 -20.64 4.27
N ASP A 54 12.42 -20.35 3.38
CA ASP A 54 12.71 -21.23 2.25
C ASP A 54 13.27 -22.57 2.77
N PRO A 55 12.58 -23.70 2.52
CA PRO A 55 13.05 -25.01 2.95
C PRO A 55 14.37 -25.43 2.29
N GLU A 56 14.81 -24.81 1.18
CA GLU A 56 16.16 -25.04 0.62
C GLU A 56 17.27 -24.39 1.46
N GLU A 57 16.95 -23.34 2.22
CA GLU A 57 17.86 -22.65 3.15
C GLU A 57 17.77 -23.23 4.59
N ALA A 58 17.04 -24.34 4.77
CA ALA A 58 16.91 -25.08 6.04
C ALA A 58 18.17 -25.91 6.37
N ILE A 59 19.36 -25.34 6.18
CA ILE A 59 20.67 -25.93 6.52
C ILE A 59 20.89 -26.10 8.04
N TYR A 60 19.95 -25.65 8.87
CA TYR A 60 19.96 -25.82 10.32
C TYR A 60 18.88 -26.78 10.85
N ASP A 61 18.01 -27.32 9.99
CA ASP A 61 16.97 -28.30 10.34
C ASP A 61 17.44 -29.75 10.06
N GLU A 62 18.71 -30.05 10.33
CA GLU A 62 19.21 -31.43 10.40
C GLU A 62 18.97 -31.99 11.82
N ASP A 63 17.84 -32.68 12.00
CA ASP A 63 17.63 -33.75 13.00
C ASP A 63 16.96 -34.96 12.31
#